data_AF-A0A2D4IZT0-F1
#
_entry.id   AF-A0A2D4IZT0-F1
#
_cell.length_a   1.000
_cell.length_b   1.000
_cell.length_c   1.000
_cell.angle_alpha   90.00
_cell.angle_beta   90.00
_cell.angle_gamma   90.00
#
_symmetry.space_group_name_H-M   'P 1'
#
loop_
_entity.id
_entity.type
_entity.pdbx_description
1 polymer ?
#
loop_
_entity_poly.entity_id
_entity_poly.type
_entity_poly.pdbx_seq_one_letter_code
_entity_poly.pdbx_strand_id
1 'polypeptide(L)'
;VLVLLDLSAAFDTIDHGIMLRRLEGLGMGNIVLRWFSFFLTGRTQSVLAGGQRSSPRPLTCGVPQGSVLSPLLFNIYVKPLGEIIRGFGVDFHQYADDTQLYISTPNHPSEAVDVLTQCLE
;
A
#
# COMPACT_ATOMS: atom_id res chain seq x y z
N VAL A 1 -18.34 8.83 -13.65
CA VAL A 1 -18.09 9.11 -12.22
C VAL A 1 -16.63 8.82 -11.94
N LEU A 2 -15.98 9.66 -11.13
CA LEU A 2 -14.57 9.52 -10.72
C LEU A 2 -14.50 9.60 -9.19
N VAL A 3 -13.82 8.65 -8.57
CA VAL A 3 -13.53 8.63 -7.13
C VAL A 3 -12.02 8.63 -6.97
N LEU A 4 -11.52 9.53 -6.12
CA LEU A 4 -10.10 9.67 -5.80
C LEU A 4 -9.88 9.14 -4.40
N LEU A 5 -8.99 8.15 -4.27
CA LEU A 5 -8.61 7.54 -3.01
C LEU A 5 -7.16 7.89 -2.71
N ASP A 6 -6.93 8.29 -1.47
CA ASP A 6 -5.61 8.57 -0.91
C ASP A 6 -5.39 7.70 0.33
N LEU A 7 -4.29 6.96 0.36
CA LEU A 7 -3.97 6.06 1.46
C LEU A 7 -3.20 6.81 2.55
N SER A 8 -3.80 6.93 3.72
CA SER A 8 -3.15 7.58 4.86
C SER A 8 -1.86 6.85 5.28
N ALA A 9 -0.75 7.61 5.35
CA ALA A 9 0.55 7.13 5.82
C ALA A 9 0.99 5.83 5.11
N ALA A 10 0.86 5.80 3.78
CA ALA A 10 0.94 4.59 2.97
C ALA A 10 2.24 3.78 3.18
N PHE A 11 3.39 4.45 3.22
CA PHE A 11 4.68 3.79 3.46
C PHE A 11 4.91 3.37 4.92
N ASP A 12 4.24 4.02 5.86
CA ASP A 12 4.44 3.81 7.30
C ASP A 12 3.54 2.70 7.87
N THR A 13 2.50 2.31 7.12
CA THR A 13 1.46 1.38 7.56
C THR A 13 1.57 -0.02 6.96
N ILE A 14 2.59 -0.28 6.14
CA ILE A 14 2.81 -1.60 5.55
C ILE A 14 3.03 -2.66 6.64
N ASP A 15 2.19 -3.70 6.67
CA ASP A 15 2.41 -4.86 7.54
C ASP A 15 3.57 -5.73 7.03
N HIS A 16 4.53 -6.00 7.90
CA HIS A 16 5.74 -6.76 7.53
C HIS A 16 5.43 -8.23 7.19
N GLY A 17 4.46 -8.85 7.88
CA GLY A 17 4.09 -10.25 7.66
C GLY A 17 3.33 -10.45 6.35
N ILE A 18 2.42 -9.54 6.01
CA ILE A 18 1.76 -9.50 4.69
C ILE A 18 2.81 -9.28 3.60
N MET A 19 3.70 -8.29 3.76
CA MET A 19 4.76 -8.02 2.77
C MET A 19 5.62 -9.26 2.50
N LEU A 20 6.11 -9.95 3.55
CA LEU A 20 6.95 -11.14 3.39
C LEU A 20 6.20 -12.27 2.67
N ARG A 21 4.92 -12.51 3.00
CA ARG A 21 4.09 -13.49 2.28
C ARG A 21 3.87 -13.12 0.81
N ARG A 22 3.72 -11.83 0.49
CA ARG A 22 3.61 -11.36 -0.90
C ARG A 22 4.90 -11.61 -1.67
N LEU A 23 6.05 -11.31 -1.08
CA LEU A 23 7.36 -11.59 -1.67
C LEU A 23 7.58 -13.09 -1.89
N GLU A 24 7.17 -13.92 -0.93
CA GLU A 24 7.20 -15.38 -1.06
C GLU A 24 6.30 -15.86 -2.20
N GLY A 25 5.08 -15.32 -2.32
CA GLY A 25 4.14 -15.62 -3.41
C GLY A 25 4.65 -15.23 -4.81
N LEU A 26 5.66 -14.35 -4.91
CA LEU A 26 6.36 -14.04 -6.16
C LEU A 26 7.46 -15.06 -6.50
N GLY A 27 7.66 -16.09 -5.68
CA GLY A 27 8.67 -17.12 -5.87
C GLY A 27 10.08 -16.72 -5.40
N MET A 28 10.20 -15.74 -4.51
CA MET A 28 11.51 -15.35 -3.98
C MET A 28 12.11 -16.45 -3.09
N GLY A 29 13.38 -16.75 -3.30
CA GLY A 29 14.09 -17.75 -2.51
C GLY A 29 14.32 -17.33 -1.06
N ASN A 30 14.49 -18.33 -0.18
CA ASN A 30 14.64 -18.14 1.27
C ASN A 30 15.72 -17.13 1.68
N ILE A 31 16.84 -17.04 0.95
CA ILE A 31 17.92 -16.09 1.25
C ILE A 31 17.43 -14.65 1.06
N VAL A 32 16.71 -14.39 -0.04
CA VAL A 32 16.18 -13.07 -0.37
C VAL A 32 15.07 -12.69 0.62
N LEU A 33 14.17 -13.63 0.95
CA LEU A 33 13.12 -13.41 1.95
C LEU A 33 13.70 -13.09 3.34
N ARG A 34 14.75 -13.81 3.75
CA ARG A 34 15.45 -13.54 5.01
C ARG A 34 16.11 -12.17 5.01
N TRP A 35 16.70 -11.76 3.88
CA TRP A 35 17.24 -10.41 3.74
C TRP A 35 16.16 -9.34 3.88
N PHE A 36 15.00 -9.51 3.22
CA PHE A 36 13.87 -8.57 3.37
C PHE A 36 13.31 -8.56 4.79
N SER A 37 13.28 -9.70 5.48
CA SER A 37 12.86 -9.77 6.88
C SER A 37 13.77 -8.88 7.76
N PHE A 38 15.10 -8.94 7.58
CA PHE A 38 16.02 -8.06 8.27
C PHE A 38 15.91 -6.60 7.82
N PHE A 39 15.63 -6.33 6.55
CA PHE A 39 15.43 -4.98 6.04
C PHE A 39 14.20 -4.30 6.66
N LEU A 40 13.13 -5.06 6.93
CA LEU A 40 11.87 -4.54 7.46
C LEU A 40 11.85 -4.46 8.99
N THR A 41 12.42 -5.45 9.69
CA THR A 41 12.26 -5.64 11.14
C THR A 41 13.45 -5.13 11.96
N GLY A 42 13.30 -5.07 13.29
CA GLY A 42 14.39 -4.67 14.20
C GLY A 42 14.73 -3.18 14.17
N ARG A 43 13.89 -2.36 13.53
CA ARG A 43 14.09 -0.91 13.41
C ARG A 43 13.42 -0.16 14.54
N THR A 44 13.95 1.02 14.85
CA THR A 44 13.40 1.96 15.81
C THR A 44 13.40 3.37 15.24
N GLN A 45 12.50 4.22 15.71
CA GLN A 45 12.46 5.65 15.39
C GLN A 45 12.47 6.52 16.65
N SER A 46 13.00 7.74 16.52
CA SER A 46 12.94 8.80 17.52
C SER A 46 12.64 10.12 16.82
N VAL A 47 11.94 11.02 17.50
CA VAL A 47 11.65 12.37 17.01
C VAL A 47 12.61 13.37 17.67
N LEU A 48 13.19 14.28 16.89
CA LEU A 48 13.95 15.42 17.39
C LEU A 48 13.14 16.70 17.11
N ALA A 49 12.73 17.39 18.17
CA ALA A 49 11.96 18.63 18.07
C ALA A 49 12.44 19.64 19.12
N GLY A 50 12.72 20.88 18.70
CA GLY A 50 13.19 21.92 19.62
C GLY A 50 14.46 21.56 20.39
N GLY A 51 15.37 20.78 19.79
CA GLY A 51 16.60 20.31 20.43
C GLY A 51 16.43 19.14 21.40
N GLN A 52 15.20 18.67 21.65
CA GLN A 52 14.91 17.52 22.49
C GLN A 52 14.62 16.27 21.65
N ARG A 53 15.20 15.14 22.02
CA ARG A 53 15.02 13.85 21.34
C ARG A 53 14.13 12.92 22.17
N SER A 54 13.12 12.32 21.55
CA SER A 54 12.29 11.30 22.19
C SER A 54 13.08 10.01 22.45
N SER A 55 12.62 9.19 23.39
CA SER A 55 13.09 7.82 23.50
C SER A 55 12.83 7.05 22.19
N PRO A 56 13.70 6.11 21.81
CA PRO A 56 13.47 5.24 20.65
C PRO A 56 12.21 4.39 20.83
N ARG A 57 11.43 4.27 19.76
CA ARG A 57 10.25 3.41 19.68
C ARG A 57 10.42 2.39 18.55
N PRO A 58 10.06 1.12 18.74
CA PRO A 58 10.15 0.11 17.69
C PRO A 58 9.20 0.44 16.53
N LEU A 59 9.65 0.16 15.31
CA LEU A 59 8.85 0.21 14.09
C LEU A 59 8.35 -1.20 13.76
N THR A 60 7.07 -1.45 14.02
CA THR A 60 6.42 -2.75 13.79
C THR A 60 5.75 -2.86 12.43
N CYS A 61 5.64 -1.75 11.70
CA CYS A 61 5.09 -1.66 10.35
C CYS A 61 5.86 -0.61 9.55
N GLY A 62 5.52 -0.49 8.27
CA GLY A 62 6.10 0.43 7.32
C GLY A 62 7.41 -0.04 6.71
N VAL A 63 7.79 0.57 5.60
CA VAL A 63 9.08 0.39 4.93
C VAL A 63 10.01 1.57 5.23
N PRO A 64 11.34 1.45 5.08
CA PRO A 64 12.24 2.57 5.35
C PRO A 64 12.02 3.70 4.32
N GLN A 65 11.43 4.82 4.74
CA GLN A 65 11.29 5.99 3.87
C GLN A 65 12.68 6.50 3.45
N GLY A 66 12.83 6.85 2.16
CA GLY A 66 14.11 7.23 1.56
C GLY A 66 14.97 6.06 1.05
N SER A 67 14.55 4.80 1.28
CA SER A 67 15.18 3.65 0.62
C SER A 67 14.71 3.50 -0.83
N VAL A 68 15.64 3.15 -1.72
CA VAL A 68 15.38 2.87 -3.15
C VAL A 68 14.38 1.73 -3.34
N LEU A 69 14.31 0.78 -2.40
CA LEU A 69 13.42 -0.38 -2.51
C LEU A 69 12.00 -0.10 -2.02
N SER A 70 11.78 0.96 -1.25
CA SER A 70 10.49 1.23 -0.61
C SER A 70 9.34 1.43 -1.61
N PRO A 71 9.51 2.18 -2.72
CA PRO A 71 8.48 2.30 -3.75
C PRO A 71 8.12 0.96 -4.40
N LEU A 72 9.12 0.12 -4.69
CA LEU A 72 8.89 -1.20 -5.28
C LEU A 72 8.13 -2.12 -4.32
N LEU A 73 8.52 -2.13 -3.06
CA LEU A 73 7.83 -2.89 -2.02
C LEU A 73 6.38 -2.43 -1.89
N PHE A 74 6.15 -1.12 -1.88
CA PHE A 74 4.79 -0.58 -1.84
C PHE A 74 3.94 -1.08 -3.00
N ASN A 75 4.45 -1.02 -4.24
CA ASN A 75 3.75 -1.56 -5.42
C ASN A 75 3.43 -3.05 -5.31
N ILE A 76 4.35 -3.86 -4.76
CA ILE A 76 4.10 -5.30 -4.51
C ILE A 76 2.98 -5.49 -3.49
N TYR A 77 2.96 -4.68 -2.43
CA TYR A 77 1.97 -4.75 -1.37
C TYR A 77 0.56 -4.47 -1.87
N VAL A 78 0.39 -3.42 -2.68
CA VAL A 78 -0.91 -2.97 -3.19
C VAL A 78 -1.35 -3.68 -4.47
N LYS A 79 -0.49 -4.48 -5.12
CA LYS A 79 -0.83 -5.23 -6.36
C LYS A 79 -2.23 -5.89 -6.34
N PRO A 80 -2.67 -6.58 -5.28
CA PRO A 80 -3.98 -7.26 -5.27
C PRO A 80 -5.17 -6.31 -5.42
N LEU A 81 -5.00 -5.03 -5.05
CA LEU A 81 -6.06 -4.02 -5.14
C LEU A 81 -6.62 -3.91 -6.57
N GLY A 82 -5.74 -3.95 -7.57
CA GLY A 82 -6.17 -3.89 -8.96
C GLY A 82 -6.94 -5.11 -9.47
N GLU A 83 -6.72 -6.29 -8.88
CA GLU A 83 -7.52 -7.49 -9.19
C GLU A 83 -8.90 -7.40 -8.52
N ILE A 84 -8.96 -6.88 -7.29
CA ILE A 84 -10.22 -6.64 -6.57
C ILE A 84 -11.09 -5.64 -7.33
N ILE A 85 -10.54 -4.48 -7.69
CA ILE A 85 -11.28 -3.42 -8.40
C ILE A 85 -11.85 -3.94 -9.73
N ARG A 86 -11.05 -4.67 -10.51
CA ARG A 86 -11.53 -5.28 -11.77
C ARG A 86 -12.62 -6.32 -11.55
N GLY A 87 -12.62 -6.99 -10.39
CA GLY A 87 -13.67 -7.93 -10.00
C GLY A 87 -15.06 -7.28 -9.94
N PHE A 88 -15.14 -5.98 -9.66
CA PHE A 88 -16.38 -5.20 -9.67
C PHE A 88 -16.69 -4.54 -11.03
N GLY A 89 -15.87 -4.79 -12.07
CA GLY A 89 -16.05 -4.16 -13.38
C GLY A 89 -15.73 -2.65 -13.39
N VAL A 90 -14.92 -2.19 -12.43
CA VAL A 90 -14.51 -0.79 -12.30
C VAL A 90 -13.13 -0.60 -12.96
N ASP A 91 -12.97 0.47 -13.73
CA ASP A 91 -11.67 0.87 -14.26
C ASP A 91 -10.89 1.69 -13.23
N PHE A 92 -9.56 1.58 -13.27
CA PHE A 92 -8.73 2.33 -12.34
C PHE A 92 -7.36 2.71 -12.89
N HIS A 93 -6.79 3.76 -12.32
CA HIS A 93 -5.39 4.11 -12.40
C HIS A 93 -4.80 4.20 -11.00
N GLN A 94 -3.56 3.73 -10.85
CA GLN A 94 -2.85 3.77 -9.59
C GLN A 94 -1.44 4.30 -9.80
N TYR A 95 -1.04 5.24 -8.97
CA TYR A 95 0.33 5.76 -8.93
C TYR A 95 0.75 5.99 -7.49
N ALA A 96 1.72 5.20 -7.02
CA ALA A 96 2.02 5.13 -5.59
C ALA A 96 0.73 4.88 -4.78
N ASP A 97 0.49 5.70 -3.75
CA ASP A 97 -0.68 5.67 -2.88
C ASP A 97 -1.96 6.24 -3.49
N ASP A 98 -1.85 7.10 -4.51
CA ASP A 98 -3.00 7.66 -5.22
C ASP A 98 -3.68 6.60 -6.09
N THR A 99 -4.96 6.34 -5.83
CA THR A 99 -5.80 5.43 -6.62
C THR A 99 -7.04 6.14 -7.14
N GLN A 100 -7.25 6.08 -8.44
CA GLN A 100 -8.39 6.66 -9.13
C GLN A 100 -9.29 5.55 -9.62
N LEU A 101 -10.55 5.55 -9.18
CA LEU A 101 -11.59 4.65 -9.66
C LEU A 101 -12.53 5.41 -10.57
N TYR A 102 -12.88 4.86 -11.73
CA TYR A 102 -13.77 5.55 -12.66
C TYR A 102 -14.69 4.59 -13.43
N ILE A 103 -15.88 5.09 -13.73
CA ILE A 103 -16.86 4.46 -14.61
C ILE A 103 -17.35 5.52 -15.58
N SER A 104 -17.26 5.22 -16.88
CA SER A 104 -17.87 6.03 -17.93
C SER A 104 -19.32 5.57 -18.14
N THR A 105 -20.29 6.46 -17.91
CA THR A 105 -21.70 6.17 -18.16
C THR A 105 -22.38 7.42 -18.72
N PRO A 106 -23.05 7.34 -19.87
CA PRO A 106 -23.71 8.50 -20.47
C PRO A 106 -25.08 8.80 -19.82
N ASN A 107 -25.79 7.78 -19.31
CA ASN A 107 -27.20 7.93 -18.91
C ASN A 107 -27.56 7.31 -17.53
N HIS A 108 -26.64 6.61 -16.87
CA HIS A 108 -26.95 5.84 -15.64
C HIS A 108 -26.00 6.19 -14.47
N PRO A 109 -25.98 7.44 -13.97
CA PRO A 109 -25.06 7.85 -12.91
C PRO A 109 -25.34 7.16 -11.58
N SER A 110 -26.60 6.82 -11.25
CA SER A 110 -26.95 6.11 -10.02
C SER A 110 -26.33 4.72 -9.98
N GLU A 111 -26.49 3.93 -11.05
CA GLU A 111 -25.93 2.59 -11.14
C GLU A 111 -24.40 2.61 -11.02
N ALA A 112 -23.73 3.61 -11.63
CA ALA A 112 -22.30 3.77 -11.48
C ALA A 112 -21.88 4.10 -10.04
N VAL A 113 -22.66 4.90 -9.31
CA VAL A 113 -22.41 5.16 -7.89
C VAL A 113 -22.63 3.89 -7.06
N ASP A 114 -23.66 3.09 -7.36
CA ASP A 114 -23.93 1.84 -6.64
C ASP A 114 -22.79 0.83 -6.82
N VAL A 115 -22.30 0.65 -8.05
CA VAL A 115 -21.14 -0.23 -8.34
C VAL A 115 -19.88 0.28 -7.64
N LEU A 116 -19.60 1.58 -7.69
CA LEU A 116 -18.45 2.17 -7.00
C LEU A 116 -18.57 2.02 -5.48
N THR A 117 -19.76 2.14 -4.92
CA THR A 117 -20.01 1.95 -3.48
C THR A 117 -19.75 0.49 -3.09
N GLN A 118 -20.28 -0.46 -3.86
CA GLN A 118 -20.01 -1.89 -3.65
C GLN A 118 -18.53 -2.25 -3.78
N CYS A 119 -17.78 -1.57 -4.65
CA CYS A 119 -16.34 -1.78 -4.80
C CYS A 119 -15.54 -1.26 -3.59
N LEU A 120 -16.07 -0.32 -2.82
CA LEU A 120 -15.41 0.30 -1.68
C LEU A 120 -15.73 -0.38 -0.33
N GLU A 121 -16.83 -1.11 -0.24
CA GLU A 121 -17.25 -1.91 0.92
C GLU A 121 -16.51 -3.26 1.02
#